data_AF-A0A8X8G1Z5-F1
#
_entry.id   AF-A0A8X8G1Z5-F1
#
_cell.length_a   1.000
_cell.length_b   1.000
_cell.length_c   1.000
_cell.angle_alpha   90.00
_cell.angle_beta   90.00
_cell.angle_gamma   90.00
#
_symmetry.space_group_name_H-M   'P 1'
#
loop_
_entity.id
_entity.type
_entity.pdbx_description
1 polymer ?
#
loop_
_entity_poly.entity_id
_entity_poly.type
_entity_poly.pdbx_seq_one_letter_code
_entity_poly.pdbx_strand_id
1 'polypeptide(L)' 'LGSGMTNGVRWMDVQVGHDSGGRPQLVLGGRAQQILQGLGDGVRSWLSISDERRYAMAVVVLERGG' A
#
# COMPACT_ATOMS: atom_id res chain seq x y z
N LEU A 1 -2.20 5.50 4.94
CA LEU A 1 -3.26 5.00 5.85
C LEU A 1 -3.21 5.66 7.22
N GLY A 2 -2.03 5.97 7.76
CA GLY A 2 -1.92 6.65 9.07
C GLY A 2 -2.23 5.77 10.28
N SER A 3 -2.43 4.47 10.08
CA SER A 3 -2.81 3.52 11.13
C SER A 3 -1.65 2.70 11.70
N GLY A 4 -0.49 2.66 11.02
CA GLY A 4 0.51 1.61 11.27
C GLY A 4 -0.10 0.20 11.17
N MET A 5 0.55 -0.79 11.79
CA MET A 5 0.02 -2.15 12.00
C MET A 5 -0.83 -2.21 13.29
N THR A 6 -1.75 -1.26 13.44
CA THR A 6 -2.67 -1.17 14.60
C THR A 6 -4.11 -1.09 14.11
N ASN A 7 -5.08 -0.88 15.01
CA ASN A 7 -6.50 -0.73 14.66
C ASN A 7 -7.08 -1.90 13.85
N GLY A 8 -6.57 -3.11 14.10
CA GLY A 8 -6.97 -4.34 13.41
C GLY A 8 -6.33 -4.58 12.05
N VAL A 9 -5.41 -3.72 11.59
CA VAL A 9 -4.62 -3.96 10.38
C VAL A 9 -3.60 -5.06 10.65
N ARG A 10 -3.63 -6.10 9.83
CA ARG A 10 -2.68 -7.22 9.90
C ARG A 10 -1.72 -7.18 8.72
N TRP A 11 -0.57 -7.84 8.85
CA TRP A 11 0.39 -7.98 7.75
C TRP A 11 -0.24 -8.57 6.48
N MET A 12 -1.15 -9.53 6.61
CA MET A 12 -1.84 -10.14 5.47
C MET A 12 -2.78 -9.17 4.73
N ASP A 13 -3.17 -8.07 5.37
CA ASP A 13 -4.03 -7.05 4.76
C ASP A 13 -3.24 -6.11 3.84
N VAL A 14 -1.89 -6.18 3.83
CA VAL A 14 -0.98 -5.35 3.02
C VAL A 14 -0.08 -6.24 2.17
N GLN A 15 -0.22 -6.15 0.85
CA GLN A 15 0.47 -7.02 -0.09
C GLN A 15 1.10 -6.22 -1.23
N VAL A 16 2.16 -6.78 -1.81
CA VAL A 16 2.77 -6.28 -3.04
C VAL A 16 2.32 -7.17 -4.18
N GLY A 17 1.56 -6.59 -5.11
CA GLY A 17 1.27 -7.18 -6.41
C GLY A 17 2.20 -6.63 -7.48
N HIS A 18 2.12 -7.18 -8.69
CA HIS A 18 2.77 -6.62 -9.87
C HIS A 18 1.77 -6.60 -11.02
N ASP A 19 1.81 -5.56 -11.85
CA ASP A 19 1.08 -5.56 -13.10
C ASP A 19 1.74 -6.48 -14.15
N SER A 20 1.15 -6.55 -15.34
CA SER A 20 1.68 -7.34 -16.45
C SER A 20 3.08 -6.88 -16.92
N GLY A 21 3.46 -5.64 -16.62
CA GLY A 21 4.79 -5.09 -16.92
C GLY A 21 5.80 -5.30 -15.80
N GLY A 22 5.41 -5.95 -14.70
CA GLY A 22 6.28 -6.16 -13.54
C GLY A 22 6.41 -4.91 -12.65
N ARG A 23 5.60 -3.87 -12.84
CA ARG A 23 5.61 -2.71 -11.96
C ARG A 23 4.94 -3.07 -10.63
N PRO A 24 5.57 -2.79 -9.48
CA PRO A 24 4.98 -3.10 -8.18
C PRO A 24 3.73 -2.27 -7.90
N GLN A 25 2.75 -2.89 -7.27
CA GLN A 25 1.47 -2.29 -6.88
C GLN A 25 1.15 -2.62 -5.42
N LEU A 26 0.59 -1.65 -4.71
CA LEU A 26 0.08 -1.88 -3.37
C LEU A 26 -1.32 -2.51 -3.46
N VAL A 27 -1.46 -3.70 -2.89
CA VAL A 27 -2.75 -4.39 -2.76
C VAL A 27 -3.15 -4.39 -1.30
N LEU A 28 -4.31 -3.78 -1.02
CA LEU A 28 -4.86 -3.70 0.33
C LEU A 28 -6.14 -4.53 0.43
N GLY A 29 -6.22 -5.37 1.45
CA GLY A 29 -7.40 -6.15 1.80
C GLY A 29 -7.87 -5.84 3.22
N GLY A 30 -8.92 -6.55 3.66
CA GLY A 30 -9.36 -6.57 5.06
C GLY A 30 -9.51 -5.19 5.67
N ARG A 31 -8.92 -4.99 6.86
CA ARG A 31 -9.03 -3.73 7.60
C ARG A 31 -8.30 -2.57 6.91
N ALA A 32 -7.18 -2.83 6.22
CA ALA A 32 -6.42 -1.80 5.53
C ALA A 32 -7.21 -1.20 4.36
N GLN A 33 -7.93 -2.04 3.60
CA GLN A 33 -8.81 -1.60 2.51
C GLN A 33 -9.96 -0.71 3.01
N GLN A 34 -10.58 -1.09 4.13
CA GLN A 34 -11.65 -0.29 4.74
C GLN A 34 -11.16 1.10 5.17
N ILE A 35 -9.95 1.18 5.75
CA ILE A 35 -9.33 2.46 6.11
C ILE A 35 -9.07 3.30 4.85
N LEU A 36 -8.56 2.70 3.78
CA LEU A 36 -8.33 3.39 2.50
C LEU A 36 -9.64 3.97 1.94
N GLN A 37 -10.71 3.17 1.91
CA GLN A 37 -12.04 3.61 1.45
C GLN A 37 -12.58 4.77 2.30
N GLY A 38 -12.30 4.79 3.60
CA GLY A 38 -12.66 5.89 4.50
C GLY A 38 -11.93 7.22 4.21
N LEU A 39 -10.86 7.22 3.42
CA LEU A 39 -10.18 8.45 2.98
C LEU A 39 -10.91 9.15 1.82
N GLY A 40 -11.92 8.49 1.24
CA GLY A 40 -12.74 8.98 0.14
C GLY A 40 -12.44 8.26 -1.19
N ASP A 41 -13.26 8.57 -2.19
CA ASP A 41 -13.13 8.00 -3.52
C ASP A 41 -11.91 8.57 -4.28
N GLY A 42 -11.44 7.84 -5.28
CA GLY A 42 -10.38 8.29 -6.18
C GLY A 42 -8.97 8.33 -5.56
N VAL A 43 -8.76 7.69 -4.39
CA VAL A 43 -7.42 7.54 -3.82
C VAL A 43 -6.59 6.59 -4.68
N ARG A 44 -5.42 7.07 -5.13
CA ARG A 44 -4.42 6.32 -5.87
C ARG A 44 -3.25 6.00 -4.97
N SER A 45 -2.58 4.88 -5.26
CA SER A 45 -1.36 4.48 -4.55
C SER A 45 -0.19 4.36 -5.51
N TRP A 46 0.99 4.77 -5.05
CA TRP A 46 2.25 4.67 -5.75
C TRP A 46 3.22 3.93 -4.84
N LEU A 47 3.76 2.82 -5.32
CA LEU A 47 4.71 1.98 -4.60
C LEU A 47 6.05 1.96 -5.33
N SER A 48 7.12 2.24 -4.59
CA SER A 48 8.50 2.01 -5.02
C SER A 48 9.17 1.09 -4.02
N ILE A 49 9.88 0.08 -4.51
CA ILE A 49 10.65 -0.87 -3.70
C ILE A 49 12.09 -0.81 -4.22
N SER A 50 13.05 -0.81 -3.29
CA SER A 50 14.47 -0.87 -3.60
C SER A 50 15.14 -1.80 -2.60
N ASP A 51 16.03 -2.64 -3.08
CA ASP A 51 16.84 -3.52 -2.25
C ASP A 51 18.32 -3.44 -2.63
N GLU A 52 19.15 -3.69 -1.64
CA GLU A 52 20.57 -3.95 -1.79
C GLU A 52 20.93 -5.19 -0.98
N ARG A 53 22.20 -5.61 -1.04
CA ARG A 53 22.66 -6.88 -0.45
C ARG A 53 22.27 -7.12 1.01
N ARG A 54 22.06 -6.06 1.79
CA ARG A 54 21.75 -6.15 3.23
C ARG A 54 20.42 -5.51 3.64
N TYR A 55 19.78 -4.75 2.76
CA TYR A 55 18.63 -3.93 3.14
C TYR A 55 17.59 -3.93 2.03
N ALA A 56 16.33 -3.86 2.42
CA ALA A 56 15.22 -3.59 1.52
C ALA A 56 14.41 -2.44 2.10
N MET A 57 13.89 -1.58 1.23
CA MET A 57 13.01 -0.49 1.58
C MET A 57 11.85 -0.39 0.60
N ALA A 58 10.74 0.12 1.09
CA ALA A 58 9.58 0.44 0.28
C ALA A 58 9.04 1.81 0.68
N VAL A 59 8.67 2.61 -0.32
CA VAL A 59 8.01 3.91 -0.14
C VAL A 59 6.65 3.84 -0.80
N VAL A 60 5.62 4.26 -0.06
CA VAL A 60 4.24 4.32 -0.53
C VAL A 60 3.73 5.75 -0.41
N VAL A 61 3.19 6.27 -1.51
CA VAL A 61 2.43 7.53 -1.52
C VAL A 61 0.98 7.23 -1.83
N LEU A 62 0.08 7.76 -1.01
CA LEU A 62 -1.35 7.80 -1.30
C LEU A 62 -1.72 9.22 -1.68
N GLU A 63 -2.33 9.40 -2.83
CA GLU A 63 -2.84 10.70 -3.29
C GLU A 63 -4.32 10.60 -3.61
N ARG A 64 -5.04 11.72 -3.55
CA ARG A 64 -6.43 11.81 -3.97
C ARG A 64 -6.51 12.85 -5.07
N GLY A 65 -7.17 12.50 -6.18
CA GLY A 65 -7.51 13.49 -7.21
C GLY A 65 -8.41 14.57 -6.62
N GLY A 66 -8.16 15.83 -6.97
CA GLY A 66 -9.01 16.96 -6.62
C GLY A 66 -10.36 16.91 -7.32
#